data_AF-A0A8J3YG97-F1
#
_entry.id   AF-A0A8J3YG97-F1
#
_cell.length_a   1.000
_cell.length_b   1.000
_cell.length_c   1.000
_cell.angle_alpha   90.00
_cell.angle_beta   90.00
_cell.angle_gamma   90.00
#
_symmetry.space_group_name_H-M   'P 1'
#
loop_
_entity.id
_entity.type
_entity.pdbx_description
1 polymer ?
#
loop_
_entity_poly.entity_id
_entity_poly.type
_entity_poly.pdbx_seq_one_letter_code
_entity_poly.pdbx_strand_id
1 'polypeptide(L)'
;MATAIDDIRAGRPAARVAEHLLDAAHWHAAHEGIDGSLIDPRLGTARPAWQFVDDLFATVRPALTRHGDTAFVVRQLAEPSAVLRGEGVFSRKRRVSGRP
;
A
#
# COMPACT_ATOMS: atom_id res chain seq x y z
N MET A 1 13.63 4.45 -1.50
CA MET A 1 14.33 5.49 -0.71
C MET A 1 14.11 6.91 -1.20
N ALA A 2 14.03 7.18 -2.52
CA ALA A 2 13.83 8.53 -3.07
C ALA A 2 12.68 9.32 -2.39
N THR A 3 11.48 8.71 -2.27
CA THR A 3 10.34 9.34 -1.60
C THR A 3 10.62 9.73 -0.15
N ALA A 4 11.21 8.83 0.65
CA ALA A 4 11.50 9.12 2.06
C ALA A 4 12.57 10.23 2.22
N ILE A 5 13.57 10.26 1.34
CA ILE A 5 14.56 11.34 1.31
C ILE A 5 13.89 12.68 0.96
N ASP A 6 12.98 12.68 0.00
CA ASP A 6 12.22 13.88 -0.38
C ASP A 6 11.27 14.33 0.74
N ASP A 7 10.67 13.40 1.48
CA ASP A 7 9.87 13.69 2.68
C ASP A 7 10.70 14.39 3.76
N ILE A 8 11.90 13.87 4.05
CA ILE A 8 12.83 14.44 5.03
C ILE A 8 13.27 15.85 4.59
N ARG A 9 13.66 16.01 3.32
CA ARG A 9 14.07 17.32 2.76
C ARG A 9 12.94 18.34 2.81
N ALA A 10 11.70 17.90 2.68
CA ALA A 10 10.50 18.75 2.77
C ALA A 10 10.04 18.97 4.22
N GLY A 11 10.73 18.44 5.23
CA GLY A 11 10.35 18.57 6.64
C GLY A 11 9.05 17.87 7.01
N ARG A 12 8.62 16.85 6.23
CA ARG A 12 7.42 16.08 6.55
C ARG A 12 7.67 15.21 7.78
N PRO A 13 6.80 15.25 8.80
CA PRO A 13 6.95 14.41 9.97
C PRO A 13 6.75 12.93 9.61
N ALA A 14 7.56 12.07 10.21
CA ALA A 14 7.37 10.63 10.11
C ALA A 14 6.04 10.21 10.76
N ALA A 15 5.39 9.18 10.22
CA ALA A 15 4.21 8.61 10.84
C ALA A 15 4.57 8.06 12.23
N ARG A 16 3.80 8.44 13.25
CA ARG A 16 4.00 7.92 14.61
C ARG A 16 3.28 6.58 14.74
N VAL A 17 4.06 5.52 14.82
CA VAL A 17 3.58 4.13 14.86
C VAL A 17 4.18 3.47 16.09
N ALA A 18 3.40 2.66 16.81
CA ALA A 18 3.93 1.90 17.93
C ALA A 18 4.83 0.76 17.41
N GLU A 19 6.02 0.61 17.98
CA GLU A 19 7.05 -0.35 17.53
C GLU A 19 6.51 -1.78 17.48
N HIS A 20 5.84 -2.24 18.54
CA HIS A 20 5.25 -3.57 18.59
C HIS A 20 4.16 -3.81 17.52
N LEU A 21 3.42 -2.77 17.10
CA LEU A 21 2.46 -2.88 16.02
C LEU A 21 3.16 -2.95 14.65
N LEU A 22 4.28 -2.24 14.50
CA LEU A 22 5.08 -2.30 13.29
C LEU A 22 5.69 -3.70 13.11
N ASP A 23 6.23 -4.29 14.17
CA ASP A 23 6.78 -5.64 14.16
C ASP A 23 5.71 -6.69 13.85
N ALA A 24 4.55 -6.58 14.52
CA ALA A 24 3.40 -7.45 14.26
C ALA A 24 2.92 -7.35 12.80
N ALA A 25 2.80 -6.13 12.27
CA ALA A 25 2.40 -5.90 10.88
C ALA A 25 3.43 -6.47 9.89
N HIS A 26 4.72 -6.33 10.18
CA HIS A 26 5.78 -6.86 9.33
C HIS A 26 5.78 -8.39 9.29
N TRP A 27 5.71 -9.02 10.46
CA TRP A 27 5.60 -10.48 10.55
C TRP A 27 4.34 -11.01 9.88
N HIS A 28 3.19 -10.38 10.12
CA HIS A 28 1.92 -10.76 9.51
C HIS A 28 1.97 -10.67 7.99
N ALA A 29 2.58 -9.61 7.44
CA ALA A 29 2.75 -9.46 6.00
C ALA A 29 3.63 -10.54 5.38
N ALA A 30 4.66 -10.98 6.09
CA ALA A 30 5.50 -12.08 5.65
C ALA A 30 4.76 -13.43 5.63
N HIS A 31 3.76 -13.61 6.50
CA HIS A 31 2.97 -14.84 6.58
C HIS A 31 1.78 -14.86 5.60
N GLU A 32 0.99 -13.80 5.56
CA GLU A 32 -0.25 -13.74 4.76
C GLU A 32 -0.01 -13.45 3.27
N GLY A 33 1.08 -12.75 2.93
CA GLY A 33 1.36 -12.36 1.56
C GLY A 33 0.33 -11.37 0.97
N ILE A 34 0.28 -11.30 -0.36
CA ILE A 34 -0.48 -10.27 -1.10
C ILE A 34 -1.95 -10.62 -1.35
N ASP A 35 -2.33 -11.87 -1.11
CA ASP A 35 -3.70 -12.35 -1.34
C ASP A 35 -4.56 -12.26 -0.06
N GLY A 36 -3.93 -11.96 1.08
CA GLY A 36 -4.55 -11.88 2.39
C GLY A 36 -4.91 -10.46 2.84
N SER A 37 -5.07 -10.32 4.15
CA SER A 37 -5.22 -9.02 4.82
C SER A 37 -3.94 -8.67 5.58
N LEU A 38 -3.63 -7.39 5.71
CA LEU A 38 -2.47 -6.88 6.45
C LEU A 38 -2.92 -5.94 7.56
N ILE A 39 -2.17 -5.94 8.66
CA ILE A 39 -2.41 -5.02 9.78
C ILE A 39 -1.93 -3.62 9.37
N ASP A 40 -2.80 -2.62 9.46
CA ASP A 40 -2.42 -1.21 9.38
C ASP A 40 -1.86 -0.79 10.75
N PRO A 41 -0.56 -0.55 10.89
CA PRO A 41 0.02 -0.27 12.19
C PRO A 41 -0.32 1.15 12.70
N ARG A 42 -0.89 2.02 11.85
CA ARG A 42 -1.39 3.35 12.22
C ARG A 42 -2.78 3.28 12.85
N LEU A 43 -3.60 2.33 12.40
CA LEU A 43 -5.00 2.18 12.81
C LEU A 43 -5.22 0.98 13.75
N GLY A 44 -4.29 0.02 13.78
CA GLY A 44 -4.42 -1.23 14.53
C GLY A 44 -5.43 -2.21 13.93
N THR A 45 -5.82 -2.02 12.66
CA THR A 45 -6.89 -2.79 12.00
C THR A 45 -6.39 -3.51 10.76
N ALA A 46 -6.94 -4.68 10.45
CA ALA A 46 -6.64 -5.41 9.22
C ALA A 46 -7.36 -4.80 8.01
N ARG A 47 -6.67 -4.71 6.86
CA ARG A 47 -7.24 -4.34 5.55
C ARG A 47 -6.68 -5.24 4.45
N PRO A 48 -7.37 -5.43 3.32
CA PRO A 48 -6.85 -6.22 2.19
C PRO A 48 -5.45 -5.75 1.76
N ALA A 49 -4.52 -6.67 1.50
CA ALA A 49 -3.14 -6.37 1.17
C ALA A 49 -3.01 -5.44 -0.06
N TRP A 50 -3.86 -5.61 -1.06
CA TRP A 50 -3.88 -4.76 -2.24
C TRP A 50 -4.25 -3.29 -1.99
N GLN A 51 -4.99 -2.99 -0.91
CA GLN A 51 -5.18 -1.59 -0.51
C GLN A 51 -3.88 -0.96 -0.01
N PHE A 52 -2.98 -1.72 0.61
CA PHE A 52 -1.65 -1.23 0.97
C PHE A 52 -0.75 -1.05 -0.25
N VAL A 53 -0.89 -1.91 -1.28
CA VAL A 53 -0.20 -1.73 -2.56
C VAL A 53 -0.66 -0.44 -3.23
N ASP A 54 -1.96 -0.17 -3.25
CA ASP A 54 -2.52 1.09 -3.77
C ASP A 54 -1.96 2.31 -3.01
N ASP A 55 -1.97 2.28 -1.67
CA ASP A 55 -1.45 3.34 -0.82
C ASP A 55 0.07 3.56 -1.02
N LEU A 56 0.84 2.46 -1.13
CA LEU A 56 2.26 2.50 -1.41
C LEU A 56 2.53 3.10 -2.79
N PHE A 57 1.82 2.64 -3.82
CA PHE A 57 1.97 3.16 -5.18
C PHE A 57 1.65 4.66 -5.24
N ALA A 58 0.56 5.09 -4.59
CA ALA A 58 0.23 6.52 -4.48
C ALA A 58 1.36 7.33 -3.83
N THR A 59 2.00 6.76 -2.80
CA THR A 59 3.12 7.39 -2.07
C THR A 59 4.37 7.50 -2.95
N VAL A 60 4.71 6.46 -3.71
CA VAL A 60 5.95 6.43 -4.52
C VAL A 60 5.78 7.01 -5.93
N ARG A 61 4.55 7.20 -6.42
CA ARG A 61 4.26 7.68 -7.78
C ARG A 61 5.02 8.95 -8.18
N PRO A 62 5.17 10.00 -7.35
CA PRO A 62 5.95 11.17 -7.72
C PRO A 62 7.42 10.83 -8.03
N ALA A 63 8.05 9.98 -7.21
CA ALA A 63 9.42 9.52 -7.44
C ALA A 63 9.52 8.65 -8.70
N LEU A 64 8.58 7.70 -8.88
CA LEU A 64 8.51 6.88 -10.11
C LEU A 64 8.31 7.75 -11.35
N THR A 65 7.56 8.84 -11.26
CA THR A 65 7.35 9.78 -12.39
C THR A 65 8.64 10.50 -12.73
N ARG A 66 9.36 10.99 -11.72
CA ARG A 66 10.66 11.66 -11.91
C ARG A 66 11.70 10.77 -12.59
N HIS A 67 11.64 9.47 -12.33
CA HIS A 67 12.59 8.49 -12.87
C HIS A 67 12.09 7.79 -14.16
N GLY A 68 10.87 8.08 -14.61
CA GLY A 68 10.29 7.46 -15.81
C GLY A 68 9.74 6.04 -15.61
N ASP A 69 9.71 5.53 -14.37
CA ASP A 69 9.38 4.14 -14.04
C ASP A 69 7.88 3.88 -13.87
N THR A 70 7.05 4.94 -13.84
CA THR A 70 5.61 4.81 -13.52
C THR A 70 4.89 3.83 -14.44
N ALA A 71 5.11 3.92 -15.76
CA ALA A 71 4.44 3.05 -16.74
C ALA A 71 4.87 1.58 -16.59
N PHE A 72 6.14 1.33 -16.28
CA PHE A 72 6.64 -0.01 -16.02
C PHE A 72 5.95 -0.63 -14.80
N VAL A 73 5.89 0.09 -13.68
CA VAL A 73 5.28 -0.38 -12.44
C VAL A 73 3.77 -0.61 -12.60
N VAL A 74 3.05 0.31 -13.24
CA VAL A 74 1.61 0.15 -13.53
C VAL A 74 1.36 -1.11 -14.36
N ARG A 75 2.16 -1.36 -15.39
CA ARG A 75 2.02 -2.57 -16.20
C ARG A 75 2.18 -3.83 -15.34
N GLN A 76 3.20 -3.88 -14.49
CA GLN A 76 3.44 -5.03 -13.61
C GLN A 76 2.31 -5.26 -12.61
N LEU A 77 1.72 -4.20 -12.05
CA LEU A 77 0.59 -4.28 -11.13
C LEU A 77 -0.73 -4.64 -11.83
N ALA A 78 -0.88 -4.27 -13.11
CA ALA A 78 -2.05 -4.58 -13.92
C ALA A 78 -1.99 -5.95 -14.62
N GLU A 79 -0.90 -6.71 -14.46
CA GLU A 79 -0.79 -8.05 -15.04
C GLU A 79 -1.97 -8.93 -14.57
N PRO A 80 -2.57 -9.76 -15.45
CA PRO A 80 -3.78 -10.53 -15.11
C PRO A 80 -3.64 -11.37 -13.84
N SER A 81 -2.44 -11.90 -13.58
CA SER A 81 -2.16 -12.65 -12.36
C SER A 81 -2.23 -11.79 -11.09
N ALA A 82 -1.83 -10.51 -11.16
CA ALA A 82 -1.95 -9.54 -10.07
C ALA A 82 -3.40 -9.07 -9.89
N VAL A 83 -4.13 -8.82 -10.98
CA VAL A 83 -5.53 -8.39 -10.95
C VAL A 83 -6.45 -9.47 -10.35
N LEU A 84 -6.25 -10.74 -10.72
CA LEU A 84 -7.03 -11.88 -10.20
C LEU A 84 -6.78 -12.17 -8.71
N ARG A 85 -5.65 -11.68 -8.18
CA ARG A 85 -5.19 -11.93 -6.81
C ARG A 85 -5.74 -10.95 -5.76
N GLY A 86 -6.53 -9.95 -6.18
CA GLY A 86 -7.37 -9.19 -5.24
C GLY A 86 -7.38 -7.68 -5.43
N GLU A 87 -7.81 -7.19 -6.59
CA GLU A 87 -8.15 -5.78 -6.85
C GLU A 87 -7.11 -4.75 -6.35
N GLY A 88 -5.98 -4.64 -7.06
CA GLY A 88 -5.13 -3.45 -7.06
C GLY A 88 -5.37 -2.58 -8.29
N VAL A 89 -5.37 -1.25 -8.11
CA VAL A 89 -5.43 -0.18 -9.13
C VAL A 89 -6.45 -0.48 -10.25
N PHE A 90 -7.75 -0.27 -10.05
CA PHE A 90 -8.34 0.84 -9.33
C PHE A 90 -9.59 0.35 -8.60
N SER A 91 -9.41 -0.18 -7.39
CA SER A 91 -10.46 -0.61 -6.45
C SER A 91 -11.62 0.39 -6.44
N ARG A 92 -12.65 0.13 -7.26
CA ARG A 92 -13.81 1.02 -7.42
C ARG A 92 -14.61 0.86 -6.14
N LYS A 93 -14.67 1.92 -5.32
CA LYS A 93 -15.48 1.97 -4.10
C LYS A 93 -16.89 1.42 -4.35
N ARG A 94 -17.13 0.16 -4.02
CA ARG A 94 -18.49 -0.31 -3.74
C ARG A 94 -18.84 0.22 -2.36
N ARG A 95 -19.64 1.29 -2.34
CA ARG A 95 -20.43 1.63 -1.16
C ARG A 95 -21.25 0.38 -0.83
N VAL A 96 -20.93 -0.27 0.29
CA VAL A 96 -21.85 -1.20 0.93
C VAL A 96 -23.03 -0.35 1.42
N SER A 97 -24.10 -0.36 0.62
CA SER A 97 -25.44 -0.04 1.09
C SER A 97 -25.77 -0.97 2.25
N GLY A 98 -26.42 -0.40 3.26
CA GLY A 98 -26.49 -0.93 4.61
C GLY A 98 -27.07 -2.33 4.74
N ARG A 99 -26.79 -2.92 5.90
CA ARG A 99 -27.60 -4.01 6.43
C ARG A 99 -28.63 -3.43 7.41
N PRO A 100 -29.88 -3.93 7.40
CA PRO A 100 -30.87 -3.60 8.41
C PRO A 100 -30.49 -4.15 9.78
#